data_AF-X1PPJ7-F1
#
_entry.id   AF-X1PPJ7-F1
#
_cell.length_a   1.000
_cell.length_b   1.000
_cell.length_c   1.000
_cell.angle_alpha   90.00
_cell.angle_beta   90.00
_cell.angle_gamma   90.00
#
_symmetry.space_group_name_H-M   'P 1'
#
loop_
_entity.id
_entity.type
_entity.pdbx_description
1 polymer ?
#
loop_
_entity_poly.entity_id
_entity_poly.type
_entity_poly.pdbx_seq_one_letter_code
_entity_poly.pdbx_strand_id
1 'polypeptide(L)'
;MEILLDEEGVPFSFTPIRQETRTNFIITDTKTSQQTRIIAPGPHISKGALERFTKKLRRIYRGADLIAACGSVPPGVPANIYYDIVMEAKSSGIRTILDASGQWLEEGIKAKPYLIKPNVHEAETLLRRELPTEEAIIKAALRFQ
;
A
#
# COMPACT_ATOMS: atom_id res chain seq x y z
N MET A 1 9.45 -1.40 -16.94
CA MET A 1 8.20 -1.15 -16.19
C MET A 1 7.28 -0.25 -16.98
N GLU A 2 7.70 0.98 -17.32
CA GLU A 2 6.90 1.91 -18.13
C GLU A 2 6.44 1.30 -19.47
N ILE A 3 7.37 0.67 -20.21
CA ILE A 3 7.06 -0.06 -21.45
C ILE A 3 5.95 -1.11 -21.24
N LEU A 4 6.06 -1.93 -20.20
CA LEU A 4 5.06 -2.98 -19.91
C LEU A 4 3.69 -2.37 -19.56
N LEU A 5 3.65 -1.23 -18.87
CA LEU A 5 2.39 -0.55 -18.54
C LEU A 5 1.76 0.09 -19.77
N ASP A 6 2.56 0.66 -20.67
CA ASP A 6 2.09 1.17 -21.96
C ASP A 6 1.52 0.04 -22.83
N GLU A 7 2.19 -1.12 -22.88
CA GLU A 7 1.71 -2.32 -23.61
C GLU A 7 0.38 -2.84 -23.06
N GLU A 8 0.18 -2.79 -21.74
CA GLU A 8 -1.07 -3.15 -21.07
C GLU A 8 -2.13 -2.03 -21.11
N GLY A 9 -1.81 -0.87 -21.71
CA GLY A 9 -2.71 0.27 -21.79
C GLY A 9 -3.06 0.91 -20.44
N VAL A 10 -2.20 0.76 -19.44
CA VAL A 10 -2.39 1.28 -18.07
C VAL A 10 -1.71 2.64 -17.96
N PRO A 11 -2.46 3.75 -17.87
CA PRO A 11 -1.86 5.08 -17.73
C PRO A 11 -1.08 5.17 -16.42
N PHE A 12 0.15 5.68 -16.49
CA PHE A 12 0.99 5.83 -15.32
C PHE A 12 1.54 7.25 -15.19
N SER A 13 1.92 7.60 -13.96
CA SER A 13 2.54 8.87 -13.67
C SER A 13 3.51 8.73 -12.49
N PHE A 14 4.67 8.13 -12.73
CA PHE A 14 5.69 7.93 -11.70
C PHE A 14 6.39 9.23 -11.28
N THR A 15 6.95 9.24 -10.07
CA THR A 15 7.87 10.29 -9.61
C THR A 15 9.30 9.76 -9.75
N PRO A 16 10.11 10.30 -10.67
CA PRO A 16 11.47 9.82 -10.88
C PRO A 16 12.34 9.96 -9.62
N ILE A 17 13.13 8.93 -9.35
CA ILE A 17 14.13 8.87 -8.30
C ILE A 17 15.50 8.52 -8.91
N ARG A 18 16.58 8.71 -8.15
CA ARG A 18 17.95 8.43 -8.62
C ARG A 18 18.28 6.94 -8.68
N GLN A 19 17.68 6.16 -7.79
CA GLN A 19 17.93 4.71 -7.69
C GLN A 19 16.99 3.94 -8.62
N GLU A 20 17.39 2.72 -8.95
CA GLU A 20 16.61 1.85 -9.82
C GLU A 20 15.39 1.27 -9.10
N THR A 21 14.39 0.88 -9.89
CA THR A 21 13.27 0.08 -9.39
C THR A 21 13.80 -1.29 -8.99
N ARG A 22 13.42 -1.79 -7.82
CA ARG A 22 13.84 -3.12 -7.34
C ARG A 22 13.36 -4.23 -8.29
N THR A 23 14.17 -5.28 -8.40
CA THR A 23 13.81 -6.50 -9.12
C THR A 23 13.56 -7.62 -8.11
N ASN A 24 12.39 -8.24 -8.19
CA ASN A 24 12.05 -9.43 -7.41
C ASN A 24 12.08 -10.65 -8.33
N PHE A 25 12.61 -11.77 -7.85
CA PHE A 25 12.61 -13.02 -8.58
C PHE A 25 11.57 -13.96 -7.98
N ILE A 26 10.70 -14.52 -8.83
CA ILE A 26 9.74 -15.57 -8.47
C ILE A 26 10.14 -16.81 -9.25
N ILE A 27 10.71 -17.79 -8.55
CA ILE A 27 11.13 -19.07 -9.12
C ILE A 27 9.99 -20.05 -8.88
N THR A 28 9.37 -20.52 -9.96
CA THR A 28 8.28 -21.50 -9.88
C THR A 28 8.81 -22.87 -10.28
N ASP A 29 8.70 -23.85 -9.38
CA ASP A 29 8.92 -25.25 -9.71
C ASP A 29 7.69 -25.75 -10.50
N THR A 30 7.89 -26.06 -11.78
CA THR A 30 6.81 -26.48 -12.68
C THR A 30 6.28 -27.88 -12.38
N LYS A 31 6.98 -28.70 -11.60
CA LYS A 31 6.52 -30.04 -11.20
C LYS A 31 5.64 -29.99 -9.95
N THR A 32 6.03 -29.18 -8.98
CA THR A 32 5.32 -29.08 -7.69
C THR A 32 4.39 -27.87 -7.58
N SER A 33 4.48 -26.94 -8.54
CA SER A 33 3.85 -25.61 -8.49
C SER A 33 4.26 -24.77 -7.28
N GLN A 34 5.31 -25.16 -6.56
CA GLN A 34 5.85 -24.36 -5.45
C GLN A 34 6.59 -23.14 -5.98
N GLN A 35 6.51 -22.05 -5.23
CA GLN A 35 7.18 -20.79 -5.57
C GLN A 35 8.19 -20.41 -4.49
N THR A 36 9.43 -20.16 -4.91
CA THR A 36 10.45 -19.49 -4.10
C THR A 36 10.54 -18.04 -4.53
N ARG A 37 10.38 -17.11 -3.58
CA ARG A 37 10.38 -15.67 -3.84
C ARG A 37 11.62 -15.02 -3.25
N ILE A 38 12.40 -14.37 -4.09
CA ILE A 38 13.58 -13.58 -3.69
C ILE A 38 13.20 -12.10 -3.87
N ILE A 39 12.95 -11.42 -2.75
CA ILE A 39 12.44 -10.05 -2.73
C ILE A 39 13.59 -9.09 -2.41
N ALA A 40 13.90 -8.20 -3.34
CA ALA A 40 14.89 -7.16 -3.12
C ALA A 40 14.31 -6.03 -2.24
N PRO A 41 15.14 -5.37 -1.40
CA PRO A 41 14.71 -4.17 -0.70
C PRO A 41 14.31 -3.09 -1.70
N GLY A 42 13.34 -2.26 -1.32
CA GLY A 42 13.00 -1.07 -2.10
C GLY A 42 14.15 -0.05 -2.10
N PRO A 43 14.22 0.83 -3.11
CA PRO A 43 15.19 1.91 -3.12
C PRO A 43 14.93 2.89 -1.97
N HIS A 44 15.99 3.51 -1.46
CA HIS A 44 15.87 4.57 -0.46
C HIS A 44 15.28 5.83 -1.10
N ILE A 45 14.18 6.31 -0.53
CA ILE A 45 13.50 7.51 -1.00
C ILE A 45 14.04 8.72 -0.25
N SER A 46 14.62 9.67 -1.00
CA SER A 46 15.08 10.92 -0.41
C SER A 46 13.91 11.85 -0.08
N LYS A 47 14.11 12.74 0.90
CA LYS A 47 13.12 13.75 1.27
C LYS A 47 12.63 14.56 0.05
N GLY A 48 13.54 14.99 -0.81
CA GLY A 48 13.19 15.74 -2.03
C GLY A 48 12.39 14.91 -3.05
N ALA A 49 12.62 13.59 -3.14
CA ALA A 49 11.78 12.72 -3.96
C ALA A 49 10.36 12.57 -3.40
N LEU A 50 10.26 12.40 -2.07
CA LEU A 50 8.98 12.33 -1.37
C LEU A 50 8.17 13.63 -1.51
N GLU A 51 8.81 14.79 -1.35
CA GLU A 51 8.16 16.10 -1.56
C GLU A 51 7.61 16.27 -2.98
N ARG A 52 8.38 15.84 -4.01
CA ARG A 52 7.90 15.84 -5.39
C ARG A 52 6.70 14.91 -5.57
N PHE A 53 6.73 13.74 -4.96
CA PHE A 53 5.63 12.79 -4.99
C PHE A 53 4.37 13.40 -4.35
N THR A 54 4.46 13.96 -3.14
CA THR A 54 3.33 14.60 -2.45
C THR A 54 2.77 15.76 -3.26
N LYS A 55 3.63 16.62 -3.84
CA LYS A 55 3.19 17.73 -4.70
C LYS A 55 2.46 17.23 -5.94
N LYS A 56 2.90 16.12 -6.52
CA LYS A 56 2.25 15.50 -7.68
C LYS A 56 0.90 14.91 -7.30
N LEU A 57 0.83 14.19 -6.18
CA LEU A 57 -0.38 13.56 -5.67
C LEU A 57 -1.51 14.57 -5.43
N ARG A 58 -1.18 15.75 -4.86
CA ARG A 58 -2.12 16.88 -4.69
C ARG A 58 -2.80 17.35 -5.97
N ARG A 59 -2.14 17.22 -7.12
CA ARG A 59 -2.72 17.60 -8.42
C ARG A 59 -3.72 16.55 -8.91
N ILE A 60 -3.46 15.28 -8.61
CA ILE A 60 -4.29 14.14 -9.01
C ILE A 60 -5.60 14.10 -8.21
N TYR A 61 -5.57 14.50 -6.92
CA TYR A 61 -6.76 14.54 -6.07
C TYR A 61 -7.94 15.30 -6.67
N ARG A 62 -7.70 16.34 -7.49
CA ARG A 62 -8.77 17.17 -8.07
C ARG A 62 -9.69 16.44 -9.06
N GLY A 63 -9.34 15.23 -9.50
CA GLY A 63 -10.14 14.46 -10.45
C GLY A 63 -10.33 12.99 -10.07
N ALA A 64 -10.04 12.61 -8.82
CA ALA A 64 -10.15 11.23 -8.38
C ALA A 64 -11.35 11.04 -7.44
N ASP A 65 -12.18 10.03 -7.71
CA ASP A 65 -13.27 9.62 -6.80
C ASP A 65 -12.81 8.60 -5.75
N LEU A 66 -11.70 7.91 -6.03
CA LEU A 66 -11.17 6.81 -5.24
C LEU A 66 -9.65 6.75 -5.37
N ILE A 67 -8.97 6.45 -4.26
CA ILE A 67 -7.52 6.26 -4.21
C ILE A 67 -7.20 4.96 -3.48
N ALA A 68 -6.45 4.10 -4.14
CA ALA A 68 -5.89 2.90 -3.53
C ALA A 68 -4.43 3.17 -3.13
N ALA A 69 -4.16 3.17 -1.83
CA ALA A 69 -2.83 3.31 -1.26
C ALA A 69 -2.36 1.94 -0.79
N CYS A 70 -1.48 1.31 -1.58
CA CYS A 70 -1.17 -0.10 -1.43
C CYS A 70 0.34 -0.37 -1.31
N GLY A 71 0.68 -1.48 -0.64
CA GLY A 71 2.00 -2.10 -0.65
C GLY A 71 2.88 -1.80 0.57
N SER A 72 4.08 -2.38 0.53
CA SER A 72 5.14 -2.11 1.51
C SER A 72 5.79 -0.76 1.24
N VAL A 73 6.09 -0.01 2.29
CA VAL A 73 6.73 1.30 2.17
C VAL A 73 8.26 1.15 2.08
N PRO A 74 8.93 1.81 1.11
CA PRO A 74 10.37 1.74 0.96
C PRO A 74 11.12 2.52 2.06
N PRO A 75 12.43 2.24 2.27
CA PRO A 75 13.26 2.98 3.23
C PRO A 75 13.29 4.49 2.93
N GLY A 76 13.40 5.31 3.98
CA GLY A 76 13.44 6.77 3.86
C GLY A 76 12.07 7.46 3.81
N VAL A 77 10.98 6.69 3.81
CA VAL A 77 9.61 7.22 3.90
C VAL A 77 9.10 7.13 5.34
N PRO A 78 8.48 8.20 5.90
CA PRO A 78 7.90 8.20 7.23
C PRO A 78 6.79 7.14 7.42
N ALA A 79 6.67 6.59 8.63
CA ALA A 79 5.65 5.59 8.96
C ALA A 79 4.21 6.11 8.80
N ASN A 80 3.98 7.42 8.97
CA ASN A 80 2.68 8.07 8.83
C ASN A 80 2.29 8.40 7.37
N ILE A 81 3.05 7.95 6.36
CA ILE A 81 2.77 8.30 4.95
C ILE A 81 1.34 7.96 4.51
N TYR A 82 0.82 6.79 4.90
CA TYR A 82 -0.56 6.43 4.55
C TYR A 82 -1.60 7.21 5.34
N TYR A 83 -1.31 7.55 6.59
CA TYR A 83 -2.16 8.47 7.36
C TYR A 83 -2.30 9.81 6.63
N ASP A 84 -1.18 10.40 6.20
CA ASP A 84 -1.16 11.70 5.52
C ASP A 84 -1.93 11.65 4.19
N ILE A 85 -1.72 10.59 3.39
CA ILE A 85 -2.44 10.38 2.12
C ILE A 85 -3.94 10.25 2.38
N VAL A 86 -4.36 9.45 3.36
CA VAL A 86 -5.78 9.24 3.66
C VAL A 86 -6.43 10.53 4.16
N MET A 87 -5.76 11.28 5.05
CA MET A 87 -6.28 12.55 5.56
C MET A 87 -6.44 13.60 4.46
N GLU A 88 -5.49 13.69 3.54
CA GLU A 88 -5.53 14.66 2.46
C GLU A 88 -6.56 14.30 1.37
N ALA A 89 -6.70 13.02 1.06
CA ALA A 89 -7.77 12.53 0.19
C ALA A 89 -9.16 12.81 0.81
N LYS A 90 -9.30 12.57 2.12
CA LYS A 90 -10.53 12.80 2.87
C LYS A 90 -10.92 14.27 2.93
N SER A 91 -9.96 15.19 3.12
CA SER A 91 -10.23 16.63 3.06
C SER A 91 -10.67 17.11 1.68
N SER A 92 -10.37 16.32 0.64
CA SER A 92 -10.81 16.54 -0.74
C SER A 92 -12.09 15.78 -1.10
N GLY A 93 -12.74 15.09 -0.16
CA GLY A 93 -13.96 14.30 -0.39
C GLY A 93 -13.74 12.96 -1.10
N ILE A 94 -12.51 12.48 -1.18
CA ILE A 94 -12.12 11.30 -1.96
C ILE A 94 -12.12 10.06 -1.07
N ARG A 95 -12.68 8.95 -1.57
CA ARG A 95 -12.64 7.66 -0.86
C ARG A 95 -11.25 7.04 -0.96
N THR A 96 -10.83 6.34 0.09
CA THR A 96 -9.51 5.70 0.14
C THR A 96 -9.58 4.22 0.51
N ILE A 97 -8.88 3.40 -0.26
CA ILE A 97 -8.61 2.00 0.05
C ILE A 97 -7.17 1.93 0.57
N LEU A 98 -6.97 1.35 1.74
CA LEU A 98 -5.65 1.10 2.31
C LEU A 98 -5.35 -0.41 2.32
N ASP A 99 -4.31 -0.81 1.61
CA ASP A 99 -3.79 -2.18 1.59
C ASP A 99 -2.31 -2.17 1.97
N ALA A 100 -2.05 -2.21 3.27
CA ALA A 100 -0.72 -2.09 3.85
C ALA A 100 -0.52 -3.15 4.93
N SER A 101 0.70 -3.26 5.45
CA SER A 101 1.08 -4.23 6.48
C SER A 101 1.82 -3.57 7.65
N GLY A 102 1.82 -4.20 8.82
CA GLY A 102 2.61 -3.78 9.98
C GLY A 102 2.35 -2.33 10.43
N GLN A 103 3.41 -1.62 10.83
CA GLN A 103 3.31 -0.25 11.35
C GLN A 103 2.60 0.73 10.40
N TRP A 104 2.70 0.53 9.08
CA TRP A 104 2.07 1.42 8.11
C TRP A 104 0.56 1.23 8.03
N LEU A 105 0.09 -0.01 8.24
CA LEU A 105 -1.33 -0.28 8.42
C LEU A 105 -1.81 0.30 9.75
N GLU A 106 -1.09 0.05 10.85
CA GLU A 106 -1.41 0.57 12.19
C GLU A 106 -1.52 2.09 12.23
N GLU A 107 -0.60 2.82 11.59
CA GLU A 107 -0.67 4.28 11.49
C GLU A 107 -1.76 4.72 10.52
N GLY A 108 -1.87 4.06 9.35
CA GLY A 108 -2.83 4.44 8.31
C GLY A 108 -4.29 4.31 8.73
N ILE A 109 -4.65 3.29 9.51
CA ILE A 109 -6.05 3.09 9.97
C ILE A 109 -6.54 4.23 10.87
N LYS A 110 -5.64 4.95 11.55
CA LYS A 110 -6.01 6.09 12.41
C LYS A 110 -6.67 7.22 11.62
N ALA A 111 -6.40 7.33 10.32
CA ALA A 111 -7.03 8.29 9.42
C ALA A 111 -8.45 7.86 8.96
N LYS A 112 -8.87 6.63 9.30
CA LYS A 112 -10.17 6.03 8.93
C LYS A 112 -10.37 6.04 7.41
N PRO A 113 -9.59 5.25 6.64
CA PRO A 113 -9.84 5.07 5.21
C PRO A 113 -11.23 4.49 4.96
N TYR A 114 -11.73 4.65 3.74
CA TYR A 114 -13.04 4.10 3.35
C TYR A 114 -13.08 2.58 3.42
N LEU A 115 -11.97 1.90 3.07
CA LEU A 115 -11.85 0.45 3.16
C LEU A 115 -10.41 0.04 3.49
N ILE A 116 -10.27 -1.01 4.29
CA ILE A 116 -9.00 -1.72 4.51
C ILE A 116 -9.11 -3.18 4.09
N LYS A 117 -8.00 -3.79 3.67
CA LYS A 117 -7.94 -5.21 3.30
C LYS A 117 -6.83 -5.98 4.04
N PRO A 118 -6.84 -6.03 5.38
CA PRO A 118 -5.89 -6.88 6.10
C PRO A 118 -6.18 -8.36 5.79
N ASN A 119 -5.13 -9.17 5.67
CA ASN A 119 -5.27 -10.62 5.79
C ASN A 119 -5.44 -11.03 7.27
N VAL A 120 -5.69 -12.32 7.55
CA VAL A 120 -5.93 -12.81 8.92
C VAL A 120 -4.77 -12.48 9.86
N HIS A 121 -3.53 -12.72 9.44
CA HIS A 121 -2.35 -12.45 10.26
C HIS A 121 -2.17 -10.95 10.57
N GLU A 122 -2.43 -10.09 9.58
CA GLU A 122 -2.43 -8.64 9.78
C GLU A 122 -3.55 -8.21 10.72
N ALA A 123 -4.75 -8.78 10.59
CA ALA A 123 -5.88 -8.48 11.47
C ALA A 123 -5.63 -8.92 12.92
N GLU A 124 -5.06 -10.11 13.12
CA GLU A 124 -4.65 -10.61 14.43
C GLU A 124 -3.61 -9.70 15.09
N THR A 125 -2.63 -9.24 14.31
CA THR A 125 -1.60 -8.29 14.77
C THR A 125 -2.23 -6.97 15.19
N LEU A 126 -3.10 -6.40 14.34
CA LEU A 126 -3.82 -5.16 14.64
C LEU A 126 -4.69 -5.26 15.90
N LEU A 127 -5.38 -6.39 16.08
CA LEU A 127 -6.28 -6.61 17.21
C LEU A 127 -5.59 -7.17 18.45
N ARG A 128 -4.32 -7.55 18.34
CA ARG A 128 -3.53 -8.22 19.38
C ARG A 128 -4.23 -9.44 19.96
N ARG A 129 -4.84 -10.26 19.09
CA ARG A 129 -5.54 -11.50 19.45
C ARG A 129 -5.62 -12.45 18.26
N GLU A 130 -5.72 -13.75 18.52
CA GLU A 130 -5.94 -14.77 17.49
C GLU A 130 -7.40 -14.76 16.99
N LEU A 131 -7.57 -15.15 15.72
CA LEU A 131 -8.85 -15.26 15.02
C LEU A 131 -8.95 -16.65 14.35
N PRO A 132 -9.09 -17.72 15.15
CA PRO A 132 -8.93 -19.10 14.66
C PRO A 132 -10.11 -19.61 13.83
N THR A 133 -11.25 -18.92 13.83
CA THR A 133 -12.45 -19.32 13.08
C THR A 133 -12.98 -18.20 12.19
N GLU A 134 -13.74 -18.57 11.17
CA GLU A 134 -14.40 -17.62 10.28
C GLU A 134 -15.34 -16.69 11.06
N GLU A 135 -16.08 -17.20 12.05
CA GLU A 135 -16.93 -16.37 12.90
C GLU A 135 -16.14 -15.34 13.71
N ALA A 136 -14.94 -15.70 14.19
CA ALA A 136 -14.06 -14.77 14.89
C ALA A 136 -13.58 -13.66 13.96
N ILE A 137 -13.23 -14.01 12.71
CA ILE A 137 -12.83 -13.08 11.66
C ILE A 137 -13.98 -12.12 11.30
N ILE A 138 -15.20 -12.63 11.09
CA ILE A 138 -16.37 -11.79 10.78
C ILE A 138 -16.66 -10.82 11.94
N LYS A 139 -16.66 -11.30 13.19
CA LYS A 139 -16.87 -10.45 14.37
C LYS A 139 -15.77 -9.40 14.54
N ALA A 140 -14.53 -9.73 14.17
CA ALA A 140 -13.42 -8.80 14.16
C ALA A 140 -13.61 -7.70 13.10
N ALA A 141 -13.97 -8.07 11.88
CA ALA A 141 -14.19 -7.14 10.77
C ALA A 141 -15.25 -6.07 11.09
N LEU A 142 -16.35 -6.47 11.75
CA LEU A 142 -17.41 -5.55 12.16
C LEU A 142 -16.99 -4.52 13.22
N ARG A 143 -15.85 -4.71 13.90
CA ARG A 143 -15.32 -3.73 14.88
C ARG A 143 -14.41 -2.67 14.25
N PHE A 144 -14.02 -2.83 12.99
CA PHE A 144 -13.15 -1.89 12.28
C PHE A 144 -13.91 -0.78 11.53
N GLN A 145 -15.24 -0.80 11.56
CA GLN A 145 -16.12 0.29 11.07
C GLN A 145 -16.33 1.34 12.16
#